data_AF-A0A956KNH8-F1
#
_entry.id   AF-A0A956KNH8-F1
#
_cell.length_a   1.000
_cell.length_b   1.000
_cell.length_c   1.000
_cell.angle_alpha   90.00
_cell.angle_beta   90.00
_cell.angle_gamma   90.00
#
_symmetry.space_group_name_H-M   'P 1'
#
loop_
_entity.id
_entity.type
_entity.pdbx_description
1 polymer ?
#
loop_
_entity_poly.entity_id
_entity_poly.type
_entity_poly.pdbx_seq_one_letter_code
_entity_poly.pdbx_strand_id
1 'polypeptide(L)'
;DTTGTDTTTGGDMAPVVIATDPANAEEGVDPATSISVTFSEVMDAATVTTNTADTSCSGTFQVSTDGFATCVRMSAAPASNDDTTFTITPMDNLASVTIYDIRILADVTDMGGTPMGVDYDTLNGFLSRYFHTIVIDGNNDFTANEHFNTSSPGHHGHVAWDADYVYIGMEAPDLVGSDPQIWFVAYLGGAMGTNTGVLYNSQQPMLPFDARWHLRWKASDDYGGTLEWNGNNWIDAGFGPIVGSDDVAVFGSFVEMRIAWADIENPDLLDLHLGMLREQAFNESCWAAVPGGSYSDGYDPDYSEFYQFDVLGSTLPSDHLPM
;
A
#
# COMPACT_ATOMS: atom_id res chain seq x y z
N ASP A 1 7.44 -24.77 -70.25
CA ASP A 1 7.27 -25.92 -69.37
C ASP A 1 7.14 -25.38 -67.96
N THR A 2 5.94 -25.51 -67.41
CA THR A 2 5.51 -25.08 -66.07
C THR A 2 6.17 -25.97 -65.01
N THR A 3 6.64 -25.46 -63.88
CA THR A 3 5.99 -25.56 -62.55
C THR A 3 7.11 -25.46 -61.49
N GLY A 4 6.96 -24.93 -60.29
CA GLY A 4 5.80 -24.39 -59.60
C GLY A 4 6.25 -23.53 -58.43
N THR A 5 5.52 -22.45 -58.21
CA THR A 5 5.42 -21.76 -56.92
C THR A 5 4.77 -22.73 -55.94
N ASP A 6 5.55 -23.20 -54.98
CA ASP A 6 5.01 -23.92 -53.81
C ASP A 6 4.44 -22.87 -52.85
N THR A 7 3.18 -22.51 -53.08
CA THR A 7 2.36 -21.86 -52.07
C THR A 7 1.92 -22.93 -51.08
N THR A 8 2.70 -23.14 -50.04
CA THR A 8 2.22 -23.85 -48.85
C THR A 8 1.21 -22.96 -48.14
N THR A 9 -0.05 -23.01 -48.57
CA THR A 9 -1.20 -22.67 -47.70
C THR A 9 -1.38 -23.82 -46.70
N GLY A 10 -0.43 -23.97 -45.78
CA GLY A 10 -0.81 -24.31 -44.41
C GLY A 10 -1.29 -22.98 -43.84
N GLY A 11 -2.58 -22.85 -43.55
CA GLY A 11 -3.12 -21.60 -43.04
C GLY A 11 -2.39 -21.25 -41.74
N ASP A 12 -1.61 -20.18 -41.79
CA ASP A 12 -1.05 -19.55 -40.62
C ASP A 12 -2.23 -19.14 -39.73
N MET A 13 -2.27 -19.65 -38.50
CA MET A 13 -3.35 -19.30 -37.59
C MET A 13 -3.05 -17.89 -37.08
N ALA A 14 -4.03 -17.00 -37.10
CA ALA A 14 -3.80 -15.66 -36.57
C ALA A 14 -3.43 -15.74 -35.08
N PRO A 15 -2.45 -14.95 -34.62
CA PRO A 15 -2.09 -14.92 -33.22
C PRO A 15 -3.26 -14.43 -32.37
N VAL A 16 -3.31 -14.87 -31.11
CA VAL A 16 -4.27 -14.39 -30.12
C VAL A 16 -3.59 -14.14 -28.79
N VAL A 17 -4.13 -13.22 -27.99
CA VAL A 17 -3.73 -13.06 -26.59
C VAL A 17 -4.31 -14.23 -25.79
N ILE A 18 -3.44 -14.96 -25.08
CA ILE A 18 -3.83 -16.11 -24.26
C ILE A 18 -3.79 -15.81 -22.76
N ALA A 19 -3.01 -14.81 -22.35
CA ALA A 19 -2.92 -14.37 -20.95
C ALA A 19 -2.44 -12.92 -20.85
N THR A 20 -2.82 -12.28 -19.75
CA THR A 20 -2.28 -11.00 -19.28
C THR A 20 -1.80 -11.17 -17.84
N ASP A 21 -0.83 -10.36 -17.45
CA ASP A 21 -0.41 -10.17 -16.07
C ASP A 21 -0.25 -8.66 -15.83
N PRO A 22 -1.04 -8.02 -14.97
CA PRO A 22 -2.09 -8.60 -14.14
C PRO A 22 -3.20 -9.28 -14.97
N ALA A 23 -3.81 -10.31 -14.38
CA ALA A 23 -4.89 -11.05 -14.99
C ALA A 23 -6.19 -10.24 -15.02
N ASN A 24 -7.09 -10.57 -15.94
CA ASN A 24 -8.41 -9.96 -15.97
C ASN A 24 -9.19 -10.24 -14.67
N ALA A 25 -9.71 -9.17 -14.06
CA ALA A 25 -10.37 -9.11 -12.76
C ALA A 25 -9.47 -9.41 -11.56
N GLU A 26 -8.15 -9.30 -11.71
CA GLU A 26 -7.23 -9.33 -10.57
C GLU A 26 -7.40 -8.08 -9.71
N GLU A 27 -7.31 -8.24 -8.39
CA GLU A 27 -7.42 -7.18 -7.39
C GLU A 27 -6.17 -7.16 -6.52
N GLY A 28 -5.89 -6.02 -5.89
CA GLY A 28 -4.72 -5.88 -5.02
C GLY A 28 -3.40 -5.72 -5.78
N VAL A 29 -3.47 -5.33 -7.06
CA VAL A 29 -2.30 -5.22 -7.93
C VAL A 29 -1.40 -4.06 -7.47
N ASP A 30 -0.10 -4.32 -7.36
CA ASP A 30 0.88 -3.28 -7.01
C ASP A 30 0.85 -2.10 -8.01
N PRO A 31 0.72 -0.84 -7.56
CA PRO A 31 0.73 0.31 -8.46
C PRO A 31 2.03 0.48 -9.26
N ALA A 32 3.16 -0.03 -8.77
CA ALA A 32 4.44 -0.03 -9.48
C ALA A 32 4.62 -1.25 -10.41
N THR A 33 3.57 -2.07 -10.59
CA THR A 33 3.68 -3.30 -11.38
C THR A 33 4.05 -3.04 -12.83
N SER A 34 4.69 -4.03 -13.44
CA SER A 34 4.78 -4.14 -14.90
C SER A 34 3.60 -4.94 -15.42
N ILE A 35 3.23 -4.67 -16.67
CA ILE A 35 2.08 -5.29 -17.32
C ILE A 35 2.59 -6.10 -18.48
N SER A 36 2.18 -7.35 -18.60
CA SER A 36 2.56 -8.25 -19.68
C SER A 36 1.38 -8.88 -20.38
N VAL A 37 1.61 -9.22 -21.65
CA VAL A 37 0.68 -9.95 -22.51
C VAL A 37 1.44 -11.12 -23.12
N THR A 38 0.84 -12.31 -23.04
CA THR A 38 1.34 -13.53 -23.69
C THR A 38 0.47 -13.86 -24.89
N PHE A 39 1.09 -14.03 -26.05
CA PHE A 39 0.46 -14.45 -27.30
C PHE A 39 0.51 -15.97 -27.49
N SER A 40 -0.34 -16.51 -28.37
CA SER A 40 -0.38 -17.93 -28.72
C SER A 40 0.87 -18.44 -29.46
N GLU A 41 1.66 -17.53 -30.02
CA GLU A 41 2.83 -17.81 -30.83
C GLU A 41 3.81 -16.63 -30.86
N VAL A 42 4.91 -16.80 -31.60
CA VAL A 42 5.98 -15.79 -31.74
C VAL A 42 5.50 -14.64 -32.62
N MET A 43 5.56 -13.43 -32.07
CA MET A 43 5.14 -12.19 -32.70
C MET A 43 6.31 -11.50 -33.45
N ASP A 44 5.98 -10.67 -34.43
CA ASP A 44 6.91 -9.64 -34.90
C ASP A 44 6.98 -8.53 -33.84
N ALA A 45 8.04 -8.56 -33.04
CA ALA A 45 8.28 -7.60 -31.96
C ALA A 45 8.27 -6.13 -32.44
N ALA A 46 8.55 -5.85 -33.72
CA ALA A 46 8.50 -4.48 -34.25
C ALA A 46 7.07 -3.92 -34.33
N THR A 47 6.05 -4.79 -34.33
CA THR A 47 4.63 -4.39 -34.37
C THR A 47 4.04 -4.21 -32.98
N VAL A 48 4.67 -4.77 -31.94
CA VAL A 48 4.26 -4.62 -30.54
C VAL A 48 4.91 -3.36 -29.97
N THR A 49 4.14 -2.29 -29.85
CA THR A 49 4.63 -0.94 -29.50
C THR A 49 3.77 -0.33 -28.41
N THR A 50 4.29 0.68 -27.72
CA THR A 50 3.54 1.42 -26.69
C THR A 50 3.87 2.91 -26.74
N ASN A 51 3.05 3.76 -26.12
CA ASN A 51 3.30 5.19 -26.04
C ASN A 51 4.23 5.53 -24.85
N THR A 52 5.37 6.15 -25.15
CA THR A 52 6.32 6.64 -24.14
C THR A 52 6.40 8.18 -24.09
N ALA A 53 5.66 8.89 -24.93
CA ALA A 53 5.78 10.34 -25.10
C ALA A 53 4.78 11.11 -24.25
N ASP A 54 3.51 10.69 -24.26
CA ASP A 54 2.39 11.40 -23.62
C ASP A 54 1.26 10.44 -23.23
N THR A 55 0.08 10.98 -22.93
CA THR A 55 -1.11 10.22 -22.51
C THR A 55 -2.13 9.99 -23.63
N SER A 56 -1.81 10.31 -24.88
CA SER A 56 -2.66 9.96 -26.02
C SER A 56 -2.55 8.46 -26.29
N CYS A 57 -3.65 7.78 -26.59
CA CYS A 57 -3.57 6.36 -26.94
C CYS A 57 -2.90 6.18 -28.31
N SER A 58 -1.67 5.65 -28.29
CA SER A 58 -0.89 5.29 -29.47
C SER A 58 -0.01 4.08 -29.16
N GLY A 59 0.48 3.41 -30.20
CA GLY A 59 1.07 2.08 -30.08
C GLY A 59 0.00 1.00 -29.98
N THR A 60 0.43 -0.25 -30.04
CA THR A 60 -0.46 -1.42 -30.12
C THR A 60 -0.77 -2.03 -28.76
N PHE A 61 0.08 -1.86 -27.76
CA PHE A 61 -0.11 -2.32 -26.38
C PHE A 61 -0.40 -1.11 -25.47
N GLN A 62 -1.66 -1.00 -25.06
CA GLN A 62 -2.23 0.17 -24.38
C GLN A 62 -2.82 -0.22 -23.01
N VAL A 63 -2.79 0.72 -22.09
CA VAL A 63 -3.38 0.60 -20.74
C VAL A 63 -4.16 1.88 -20.46
N SER A 64 -5.40 1.77 -19.97
CA SER A 64 -6.31 2.92 -19.79
C SER A 64 -7.28 2.71 -18.64
N THR A 65 -7.85 3.79 -18.10
CA THR A 65 -8.92 3.77 -17.09
C THR A 65 -10.23 4.34 -17.61
N ASP A 66 -10.28 4.84 -18.84
CA ASP A 66 -11.37 5.68 -19.36
C ASP A 66 -11.88 5.22 -20.73
N GLY A 67 -11.76 3.92 -21.01
CA GLY A 67 -12.16 3.35 -22.30
C GLY A 67 -11.26 3.79 -23.45
N PHE A 68 -9.97 4.02 -23.17
CA PHE A 68 -8.94 4.43 -24.13
C PHE A 68 -9.18 5.81 -24.75
N ALA A 69 -9.83 6.71 -24.00
CA ALA A 69 -9.84 8.13 -24.34
C ALA A 69 -8.48 8.76 -24.01
N THR A 70 -7.84 8.30 -22.93
CA THR A 70 -6.45 8.54 -22.57
C THR A 70 -5.76 7.22 -22.19
N CYS A 71 -4.44 7.19 -22.31
CA CYS A 71 -3.63 6.01 -22.00
C CYS A 71 -2.54 6.34 -21.00
N VAL A 72 -2.17 5.35 -20.19
CA VAL A 72 -1.01 5.40 -19.31
C VAL A 72 0.25 5.49 -20.19
N ARG A 73 1.12 6.42 -19.86
CA ARG A 73 2.42 6.57 -20.52
C ARG A 73 3.39 5.52 -19.98
N MET A 74 4.06 4.79 -20.85
CA MET A 74 5.07 3.80 -20.48
C MET A 74 6.47 4.42 -20.40
N SER A 75 7.34 3.82 -19.59
CA SER A 75 8.74 4.25 -19.40
C SER A 75 9.64 3.95 -20.60
N ALA A 76 9.33 2.88 -21.35
CA ALA A 76 10.11 2.39 -22.48
C ALA A 76 9.23 1.60 -23.47
N ALA A 77 9.82 1.24 -24.61
CA ALA A 77 9.22 0.30 -25.55
C ALA A 77 9.01 -1.09 -24.91
N PRO A 78 8.08 -1.93 -25.43
CA PRO A 78 7.84 -3.25 -24.85
C PRO A 78 9.09 -4.13 -24.89
N ALA A 79 9.36 -4.82 -23.79
CA ALA A 79 10.47 -5.76 -23.66
C ALA A 79 9.98 -7.20 -23.87
N SER A 80 10.76 -8.00 -24.60
CA SER A 80 10.53 -9.44 -24.76
C SER A 80 11.85 -10.18 -24.89
N ASN A 81 11.89 -11.43 -24.41
CA ASN A 81 13.05 -12.33 -24.55
C ASN A 81 12.76 -13.52 -25.47
N ASP A 82 11.49 -13.82 -25.72
CA ASP A 82 11.03 -14.98 -26.49
C ASP A 82 10.11 -14.60 -27.65
N ASP A 83 9.83 -13.30 -27.81
CA ASP A 83 8.93 -12.72 -28.79
C ASP A 83 7.48 -13.27 -28.69
N THR A 84 7.13 -13.95 -27.60
CA THR A 84 5.77 -14.43 -27.30
C THR A 84 5.13 -13.67 -26.14
N THR A 85 5.94 -13.23 -25.18
CA THR A 85 5.51 -12.46 -24.02
C THR A 85 6.14 -11.08 -24.08
N PHE A 86 5.31 -10.05 -24.06
CA PHE A 86 5.74 -8.66 -24.09
C PHE A 86 5.37 -7.98 -22.78
N THR A 87 6.31 -7.24 -22.21
CA THR A 87 6.13 -6.51 -20.96
C THR A 87 6.32 -5.02 -21.19
N ILE A 88 5.42 -4.22 -20.61
CA ILE A 88 5.51 -2.77 -20.52
C ILE A 88 5.50 -2.35 -19.06
N THR A 89 6.17 -1.24 -18.75
CA THR A 89 6.24 -0.69 -17.40
C THR A 89 5.76 0.75 -17.43
N PRO A 90 4.70 1.12 -16.68
CA PRO A 90 4.25 2.50 -16.52
C PRO A 90 5.41 3.44 -16.17
N MET A 91 5.36 4.70 -16.65
CA MET A 91 6.40 5.68 -16.31
C MET A 91 6.33 6.11 -14.83
N ASP A 92 5.12 6.19 -14.31
CA ASP A 92 4.80 6.59 -12.96
C ASP A 92 3.90 5.50 -12.35
N ASN A 93 3.85 5.40 -11.01
CA ASN A 93 2.95 4.46 -10.35
C ASN A 93 1.51 4.67 -10.83
N LEU A 94 0.79 3.56 -10.99
CA LEU A 94 -0.64 3.58 -11.24
C LEU A 94 -1.37 4.27 -10.09
N ALA A 95 -2.55 4.81 -10.36
CA ALA A 95 -3.36 5.44 -9.33
C ALA A 95 -3.86 4.38 -8.34
N SER A 96 -3.94 4.76 -7.07
CA SER A 96 -4.48 3.96 -5.97
C SER A 96 -5.95 3.59 -6.21
N VAL A 97 -6.36 2.36 -5.86
CA VAL A 97 -7.75 1.86 -5.94
C VAL A 97 -8.43 2.21 -7.27
N THR A 98 -7.77 1.90 -8.38
CA THR A 98 -8.21 2.27 -9.74
C THR A 98 -8.20 1.04 -10.66
N ILE A 99 -9.25 0.92 -11.47
CA ILE A 99 -9.38 -0.16 -12.46
C ILE A 99 -8.70 0.26 -13.76
N TYR A 100 -7.84 -0.61 -14.29
CA TYR A 100 -7.10 -0.44 -15.54
C TYR A 100 -7.45 -1.54 -16.53
N ASP A 101 -7.83 -1.14 -17.74
CA ASP A 101 -8.03 -2.02 -18.88
C ASP A 101 -6.77 -2.13 -19.72
N ILE A 102 -6.50 -3.32 -20.25
CA ILE A 102 -5.42 -3.61 -21.20
C ILE A 102 -6.03 -3.79 -22.59
N ARG A 103 -5.44 -3.14 -23.59
CA ARG A 103 -5.76 -3.34 -25.02
C ARG A 103 -4.55 -3.73 -25.83
N ILE A 104 -4.73 -4.74 -26.69
CA ILE A 104 -3.86 -5.02 -27.83
C ILE A 104 -4.62 -4.74 -29.13
N LEU A 105 -4.06 -3.89 -29.99
CA LEU A 105 -4.65 -3.59 -31.29
C LEU A 105 -4.51 -4.76 -32.27
N ALA A 106 -5.52 -4.91 -33.13
CA ALA A 106 -5.67 -5.96 -34.13
C ALA A 106 -4.53 -6.07 -35.14
N ASP A 107 -3.73 -5.01 -35.29
CA ASP A 107 -2.70 -4.87 -36.32
C ASP A 107 -1.31 -5.35 -35.89
N VAL A 108 -1.13 -5.85 -34.66
CA VAL A 108 0.07 -6.64 -34.33
C VAL A 108 0.09 -7.92 -35.16
N THR A 109 1.29 -8.31 -35.61
CA THR A 109 1.47 -9.46 -36.49
C THR A 109 2.41 -10.50 -35.89
N ASP A 110 2.26 -11.75 -36.32
CA ASP A 110 3.31 -12.75 -36.14
C ASP A 110 4.53 -12.49 -37.06
N MET A 111 5.54 -13.35 -36.94
CA MET A 111 6.73 -13.32 -37.80
C MET A 111 6.45 -13.61 -39.29
N GLY A 112 5.31 -14.22 -39.60
CA GLY A 112 4.81 -14.43 -40.97
C GLY A 112 4.12 -13.19 -41.55
N GLY A 113 3.82 -12.18 -40.73
CA GLY A 113 3.08 -10.98 -41.09
C GLY A 113 1.57 -11.16 -41.03
N THR A 114 1.07 -12.22 -40.42
CA THR A 114 -0.36 -12.46 -40.21
C THR A 114 -0.84 -11.65 -39.00
N PRO A 115 -1.83 -10.75 -39.15
CA PRO A 115 -2.32 -9.93 -38.05
C PRO A 115 -3.26 -10.70 -37.12
N MET A 116 -3.38 -10.27 -35.86
CA MET A 116 -4.42 -10.74 -34.93
C MET A 116 -5.84 -10.58 -35.50
N GLY A 117 -6.08 -9.47 -36.21
CA GLY A 117 -7.32 -9.19 -36.94
C GLY A 117 -8.48 -8.64 -36.10
N VAL A 118 -8.45 -8.78 -34.78
CA VAL A 118 -9.37 -8.13 -33.84
C VAL A 118 -8.62 -7.57 -32.64
N ASP A 119 -9.07 -6.44 -32.11
CA ASP A 119 -8.53 -5.89 -30.87
C ASP A 119 -8.85 -6.87 -29.73
N TYR A 120 -7.91 -7.01 -28.82
CA TYR A 120 -8.12 -7.68 -27.54
C TYR A 120 -8.23 -6.61 -26.47
N ASP A 121 -9.35 -6.58 -25.75
CA ASP A 121 -9.55 -5.76 -24.56
C ASP A 121 -9.81 -6.70 -23.38
N THR A 122 -9.24 -6.40 -22.21
CA THR A 122 -9.70 -7.01 -20.96
C THR A 122 -11.16 -6.66 -20.70
N LEU A 123 -11.92 -7.60 -20.15
CA LEU A 123 -13.36 -7.41 -19.90
C LEU A 123 -13.63 -6.55 -18.66
N ASN A 124 -12.86 -6.77 -17.59
CA ASN A 124 -13.04 -6.12 -16.29
C ASN A 124 -11.81 -5.32 -15.83
N GLY A 125 -10.74 -5.32 -16.62
CA GLY A 125 -9.45 -4.76 -16.23
C GLY A 125 -8.85 -5.45 -15.01
N PHE A 126 -7.89 -4.78 -14.36
CA PHE A 126 -7.35 -5.16 -13.05
C PHE A 126 -7.45 -3.96 -12.10
N LEU A 127 -7.58 -4.22 -10.80
CA LEU A 127 -7.70 -3.20 -9.76
C LEU A 127 -6.40 -3.07 -8.97
N SER A 128 -5.83 -1.87 -8.99
CA SER A 128 -4.68 -1.55 -8.13
C SER A 128 -5.07 -1.54 -6.66
N ARG A 129 -4.13 -1.94 -5.79
CA ARG A 129 -4.29 -1.85 -4.33
C ARG A 129 -4.34 -0.40 -3.85
N TYR A 130 -4.71 -0.23 -2.58
CA TYR A 130 -4.53 1.06 -1.92
C TYR A 130 -3.04 1.36 -1.76
N PHE A 131 -2.68 2.63 -1.97
CA PHE A 131 -1.33 3.14 -1.91
C PHE A 131 -1.35 4.66 -1.67
N HIS A 132 -0.61 5.13 -0.68
CA HIS A 132 -0.32 6.54 -0.48
C HIS A 132 0.99 6.72 0.32
N THR A 133 1.98 7.37 -0.28
CA THR A 133 3.22 7.76 0.38
C THR A 133 3.03 9.09 1.11
N ILE A 134 3.26 9.10 2.42
CA ILE A 134 3.25 10.31 3.25
C ILE A 134 4.68 10.87 3.34
N VAL A 135 4.82 12.18 3.17
CA VAL A 135 6.10 12.88 3.38
C VAL A 135 6.21 13.22 4.86
N ILE A 136 7.21 12.68 5.54
CA ILE A 136 7.45 12.95 6.96
C ILE A 136 8.11 14.33 7.11
N ASP A 137 7.31 15.39 7.26
CA ASP A 137 7.76 16.78 7.40
C ASP A 137 7.04 17.60 8.49
N GLY A 138 6.03 17.00 9.13
CA GLY A 138 5.22 17.58 10.20
C GLY A 138 3.95 18.25 9.69
N ASN A 139 3.77 18.42 8.38
CA ASN A 139 2.49 18.82 7.80
C ASN A 139 1.59 17.60 7.63
N ASN A 140 0.28 17.80 7.79
CA ASN A 140 -0.66 16.71 7.59
C ASN A 140 -0.89 16.48 6.09
N ASP A 141 -0.21 15.48 5.53
CA ASP A 141 -0.37 15.03 4.14
C ASP A 141 -1.42 13.92 3.98
N PHE A 142 -2.01 13.42 5.07
CA PHE A 142 -3.03 12.39 5.02
C PHE A 142 -4.34 12.90 4.40
N THR A 143 -5.05 12.00 3.72
CA THR A 143 -6.35 12.30 3.10
C THR A 143 -7.52 11.98 4.03
N ALA A 144 -8.73 12.39 3.64
CA ALA A 144 -9.94 12.12 4.43
C ALA A 144 -10.22 10.62 4.66
N ASN A 145 -9.77 9.75 3.75
CA ASN A 145 -9.95 8.30 3.85
C ASN A 145 -8.87 7.61 4.72
N GLU A 146 -7.95 8.39 5.28
CA GLU A 146 -6.87 7.94 6.16
C GLU A 146 -7.05 8.46 7.58
N HIS A 147 -8.15 9.18 7.83
CA HIS A 147 -8.45 9.85 9.07
C HIS A 147 -9.44 9.04 9.91
N PHE A 148 -9.10 8.84 11.18
CA PHE A 148 -9.84 8.01 12.13
C PHE A 148 -10.30 8.83 13.33
N ASN A 149 -11.58 8.69 13.68
CA ASN A 149 -12.10 9.25 14.92
C ASN A 149 -11.51 8.52 16.12
N THR A 150 -11.26 9.27 17.18
CA THR A 150 -10.74 8.72 18.43
C THR A 150 -11.81 8.71 19.54
N SER A 151 -11.47 8.14 20.70
CA SER A 151 -12.29 8.23 21.92
C SER A 151 -12.41 9.66 22.48
N SER A 152 -11.53 10.58 22.06
CA SER A 152 -11.40 11.92 22.62
C SER A 152 -11.76 13.02 21.61
N PRO A 153 -12.65 13.97 21.96
CA PRO A 153 -12.95 15.10 21.08
C PRO A 153 -11.70 15.92 20.73
N GLY A 154 -11.58 16.32 19.47
CA GLY A 154 -10.45 17.11 18.96
C GLY A 154 -9.16 16.33 18.77
N HIS A 155 -9.21 15.00 18.84
CA HIS A 155 -8.09 14.11 18.54
C HIS A 155 -8.43 13.23 17.35
N HIS A 156 -7.46 13.05 16.45
CA HIS A 156 -7.64 12.34 15.20
C HIS A 156 -6.43 11.44 14.91
N GLY A 157 -6.69 10.15 14.70
CA GLY A 157 -5.68 9.19 14.29
C GLY A 157 -5.56 9.16 12.76
N HIS A 158 -4.38 8.82 12.27
CA HIS A 158 -4.11 8.71 10.84
C HIS A 158 -3.39 7.41 10.52
N VAL A 159 -3.79 6.75 9.42
CA VAL A 159 -3.14 5.53 8.91
C VAL A 159 -3.14 5.54 7.39
N ALA A 160 -1.98 5.37 6.79
CA ALA A 160 -1.76 5.20 5.35
C ALA A 160 -0.61 4.22 5.13
N TRP A 161 -0.39 3.77 3.90
CA TRP A 161 0.76 2.93 3.57
C TRP A 161 1.12 2.97 2.09
N ASP A 162 2.38 2.64 1.82
CA ASP A 162 2.90 2.42 0.49
C ASP A 162 3.63 1.07 0.40
N ALA A 163 4.49 0.90 -0.60
CA ALA A 163 5.21 -0.34 -0.84
C ALA A 163 6.27 -0.65 0.23
N ASP A 164 6.80 0.37 0.90
CA ASP A 164 7.96 0.25 1.80
C ASP A 164 7.58 0.51 3.26
N TYR A 165 6.57 1.35 3.51
CA TYR A 165 6.22 1.82 4.85
C TYR A 165 4.73 1.77 5.16
N VAL A 166 4.43 1.57 6.45
CA VAL A 166 3.20 2.06 7.07
C VAL A 166 3.43 3.44 7.67
N TYR A 167 2.47 4.32 7.48
CA TYR A 167 2.44 5.67 8.03
C TYR A 167 1.35 5.75 9.07
N ILE A 168 1.69 6.30 10.24
CA ILE A 168 0.71 6.60 11.29
C ILE A 168 0.88 8.04 11.76
N GLY A 169 -0.21 8.64 12.20
CA GLY A 169 -0.19 10.00 12.73
C GLY A 169 -1.23 10.21 13.83
N MET A 170 -1.03 11.29 14.57
CA MET A 170 -1.95 11.75 15.61
C MET A 170 -2.02 13.27 15.58
N GLU A 171 -3.22 13.80 15.34
CA GLU A 171 -3.56 15.18 15.63
C GLU A 171 -4.13 15.24 17.05
N ALA A 172 -3.48 15.99 17.94
CA ALA A 172 -3.89 16.12 19.32
C ALA A 172 -3.44 17.46 19.94
N PRO A 173 -4.33 18.18 20.66
CA PRO A 173 -3.98 19.43 21.35
C PRO A 173 -2.85 19.27 22.36
N ASP A 174 -2.73 18.08 22.96
CA ASP A 174 -1.73 17.74 23.97
C ASP A 174 -0.29 17.62 23.43
N LEU A 175 -0.12 17.58 22.11
CA LEU A 175 1.20 17.64 21.49
C LEU A 175 1.79 19.07 21.54
N VAL A 176 0.94 20.08 21.72
CA VAL A 176 1.38 21.46 21.92
C VAL A 176 2.01 21.61 23.30
N GLY A 177 3.30 21.98 23.34
CA GLY A 177 4.00 22.34 24.58
C GLY A 177 5.04 21.33 25.05
N SER A 178 5.27 20.25 24.30
CA SER A 178 6.42 19.36 24.47
C SER A 178 6.51 18.68 25.85
N ASP A 179 5.40 18.12 26.36
CA ASP A 179 5.34 17.45 27.67
C ASP A 179 6.05 16.07 27.64
N PRO A 180 7.12 15.84 28.44
CA PRO A 180 7.88 14.59 28.44
C PRO A 180 7.19 13.42 29.16
N GLN A 181 5.97 13.63 29.65
CA GLN A 181 5.13 12.61 30.25
C GLN A 181 4.03 12.12 29.30
N ILE A 182 3.79 12.81 28.18
CA ILE A 182 2.78 12.43 27.21
C ILE A 182 3.43 11.61 26.10
N TRP A 183 2.77 10.52 25.73
CA TRP A 183 3.20 9.59 24.71
C TRP A 183 2.13 9.47 23.64
N PHE A 184 2.57 9.39 22.38
CA PHE A 184 1.82 8.74 21.31
C PHE A 184 2.35 7.31 21.18
N VAL A 185 1.44 6.34 21.16
CA VAL A 185 1.78 4.91 21.11
C VAL A 185 0.96 4.17 20.07
N ALA A 186 1.54 3.10 19.53
CA ALA A 186 0.85 2.17 18.65
C ALA A 186 1.24 0.73 18.98
N TYR A 187 0.25 -0.16 19.12
CA TYR A 187 0.48 -1.60 19.14
C TYR A 187 0.25 -2.16 17.74
N LEU A 188 1.19 -2.98 17.26
CA LEU A 188 1.11 -3.65 15.98
C LEU A 188 1.18 -5.17 16.16
N GLY A 189 0.34 -5.87 15.41
CA GLY A 189 0.27 -7.32 15.40
C GLY A 189 1.56 -7.96 14.88
N GLY A 190 1.74 -9.23 15.21
CA GLY A 190 2.82 -10.04 14.64
C GLY A 190 2.81 -11.46 15.20
N ALA A 191 3.41 -12.38 14.45
CA ALA A 191 3.50 -13.77 14.90
C ALA A 191 4.20 -13.88 16.26
N MET A 192 3.68 -14.71 17.16
CA MET A 192 4.18 -14.88 18.53
C MET A 192 4.07 -13.62 19.41
N GLY A 193 3.09 -12.76 19.14
CA GLY A 193 2.76 -11.61 19.98
C GLY A 193 2.18 -11.95 21.37
N THR A 194 1.66 -10.94 22.05
CA THR A 194 1.04 -11.04 23.37
C THR A 194 -0.16 -10.11 23.49
N ASN A 195 -1.17 -10.52 24.27
CA ASN A 195 -2.26 -9.64 24.69
C ASN A 195 -1.90 -8.78 25.92
N THR A 196 -0.65 -8.80 26.41
CA THR A 196 -0.24 -8.00 27.57
C THR A 196 0.58 -6.79 27.12
N GLY A 197 0.01 -5.60 27.26
CA GLY A 197 0.67 -4.36 26.90
C GLY A 197 1.90 -4.03 27.72
N VAL A 198 2.60 -2.99 27.29
CA VAL A 198 3.76 -2.43 27.96
C VAL A 198 3.29 -1.70 29.23
N LEU A 199 3.99 -1.95 30.34
CA LEU A 199 3.77 -1.23 31.59
C LEU A 199 4.35 0.19 31.49
N TYR A 200 3.49 1.21 31.60
CA TYR A 200 3.85 2.62 31.72
C TYR A 200 3.54 3.09 33.14
N ASN A 201 4.59 3.21 33.96
CA ASN A 201 4.51 3.34 35.41
C ASN A 201 3.60 2.29 36.09
N SER A 202 2.31 2.60 36.24
CA SER A 202 1.31 1.75 36.90
C SER A 202 0.18 1.26 35.97
N GLN A 203 0.19 1.68 34.70
CA GLN A 203 -0.80 1.28 33.69
C GLN A 203 -0.24 0.17 32.80
N GLN A 204 -0.96 -0.94 32.66
CA GLN A 204 -0.63 -2.06 31.79
C GLN A 204 -1.92 -2.59 31.15
N PRO A 205 -2.22 -2.17 29.90
CA PRO A 205 -3.45 -2.59 29.25
C PRO A 205 -3.41 -4.07 28.85
N MET A 206 -4.54 -4.75 28.93
CA MET A 206 -4.79 -5.96 28.13
C MET A 206 -5.19 -5.54 26.70
N LEU A 207 -4.66 -6.24 25.70
CA LEU A 207 -4.83 -5.93 24.28
C LEU A 207 -5.81 -6.91 23.60
N PRO A 208 -6.60 -6.47 22.62
CA PRO A 208 -7.60 -7.29 21.95
C PRO A 208 -7.02 -8.20 20.86
N PHE A 209 -5.72 -8.08 20.57
CA PHE A 209 -4.96 -8.91 19.63
C PHE A 209 -3.55 -9.22 20.17
N ASP A 210 -2.88 -10.18 19.55
CA ASP A 210 -1.50 -10.54 19.85
C ASP A 210 -0.54 -9.49 19.25
N ALA A 211 -0.20 -8.46 20.04
CA ALA A 211 0.76 -7.45 19.63
C ALA A 211 2.19 -8.00 19.77
N ARG A 212 3.00 -7.83 18.72
CA ARG A 212 4.45 -8.12 18.77
C ARG A 212 5.26 -6.85 18.86
N TRP A 213 4.80 -5.77 18.26
CA TRP A 213 5.52 -4.50 18.21
C TRP A 213 4.75 -3.42 18.95
N HIS A 214 5.47 -2.55 19.64
CA HIS A 214 4.90 -1.40 20.35
C HIS A 214 5.72 -0.15 20.03
N LEU A 215 5.20 0.66 19.10
CA LEU A 215 5.76 1.96 18.75
C LEU A 215 5.45 2.96 19.85
N ARG A 216 6.40 3.84 20.14
CA ARG A 216 6.22 4.89 21.15
C ARG A 216 7.10 6.09 20.88
N TRP A 217 6.53 7.27 21.10
CA TRP A 217 7.24 8.54 20.99
C TRP A 217 6.66 9.53 22.00
N LYS A 218 7.52 10.37 22.58
CA LYS A 218 7.11 11.37 23.57
C LYS A 218 6.80 12.71 22.91
N ALA A 219 5.75 13.38 23.39
CA ALA A 219 5.37 14.71 22.94
C ALA A 219 6.48 15.76 23.09
N SER A 220 7.42 15.54 24.02
CA SER A 220 8.64 16.33 24.18
C SER A 220 9.63 16.28 23.02
N ASP A 221 9.45 15.34 22.09
CA ASP A 221 10.39 15.05 20.99
C ASP A 221 11.83 14.84 21.50
N ASP A 222 11.99 14.17 22.64
CA ASP A 222 13.29 13.80 23.21
C ASP A 222 13.51 12.28 23.28
N TYR A 223 12.47 11.51 22.95
CA TYR A 223 12.52 10.06 22.88
C TYR A 223 11.49 9.48 21.91
N GLY A 224 11.90 8.46 21.16
CA GLY A 224 11.03 7.54 20.45
C GLY A 224 11.75 6.25 20.09
N GLY A 225 10.99 5.22 19.75
CA GLY A 225 11.49 3.91 19.34
C GLY A 225 10.41 2.83 19.44
N THR A 226 10.77 1.60 19.08
CA THR A 226 9.88 0.43 19.09
C THR A 226 10.32 -0.59 20.11
N LEU A 227 9.37 -1.22 20.80
CA LEU A 227 9.59 -2.46 21.55
C LEU A 227 9.10 -3.67 20.77
N GLU A 228 9.80 -4.79 20.93
CA GLU A 228 9.40 -6.12 20.47
C GLU A 228 9.08 -7.03 21.67
N TRP A 229 8.02 -7.82 21.56
CA TRP A 229 7.78 -8.94 22.45
C TRP A 229 8.60 -10.17 22.04
N ASN A 230 9.54 -10.59 22.90
CA ASN A 230 10.42 -11.73 22.60
C ASN A 230 9.91 -13.09 23.12
N GLY A 231 8.63 -13.19 23.47
CA GLY A 231 8.03 -14.37 24.10
C GLY A 231 8.05 -14.35 25.63
N ASN A 232 8.75 -13.39 26.26
CA ASN A 232 8.77 -13.26 27.72
C ASN A 232 8.75 -11.82 28.23
N ASN A 233 9.43 -10.89 27.55
CA ASN A 233 9.46 -9.48 27.91
C ASN A 233 9.37 -8.61 26.64
N TRP A 234 8.89 -7.38 26.83
CA TRP A 234 9.09 -6.30 25.89
C TRP A 234 10.55 -5.82 25.94
N ILE A 235 11.24 -5.87 24.81
CA ILE A 235 12.65 -5.46 24.65
C ILE A 235 12.78 -4.44 23.53
N ASP A 236 13.88 -3.68 23.51
CA ASP A 236 14.14 -2.73 22.42
C ASP A 236 14.30 -3.46 21.08
N ALA A 237 13.54 -3.02 20.07
CA ALA A 237 13.55 -3.61 18.73
C ALA A 237 14.66 -3.03 17.84
N GLY A 238 15.24 -1.88 18.21
CA GLY A 238 16.32 -1.24 17.47
C GLY A 238 15.90 -0.45 16.23
N PHE A 239 14.60 -0.22 16.05
CA PHE A 239 14.01 0.67 15.04
C PHE A 239 12.91 1.53 15.67
N GLY A 240 12.25 2.37 14.86
CA GLY A 240 11.08 3.15 15.24
C GLY A 240 11.27 4.64 14.98
N PRO A 241 10.37 5.50 15.47
CA PRO A 241 10.50 6.94 15.33
C PRO A 241 11.65 7.42 16.21
N ILE A 242 12.88 7.38 15.66
CA ILE A 242 14.06 7.90 16.34
C ILE A 242 14.01 9.43 16.21
N VAL A 243 14.03 10.14 17.33
CA VAL A 243 14.03 11.61 17.34
C VAL A 243 15.17 12.15 16.48
N GLY A 244 14.82 13.05 15.56
CA GLY A 244 15.76 13.66 14.60
C GLY A 244 16.14 12.79 13.40
N SER A 245 15.50 11.63 13.24
CA SER A 245 15.53 10.85 11.99
C SER A 245 14.50 11.34 10.98
N ASP A 246 14.49 10.74 9.79
CA ASP A 246 13.47 10.98 8.77
C ASP A 246 12.19 10.15 9.00
N ASP A 247 12.07 9.45 10.14
CA ASP A 247 10.97 8.53 10.43
C ASP A 247 9.91 9.12 11.36
N VAL A 248 10.12 10.35 11.85
CA VAL A 248 9.16 11.11 12.66
C VAL A 248 9.31 12.61 12.43
N ALA A 249 8.19 13.29 12.30
CA ALA A 249 8.14 14.75 12.26
C ALA A 249 6.95 15.27 13.06
N VAL A 250 7.13 16.45 13.65
CA VAL A 250 6.11 17.11 14.49
C VAL A 250 6.01 18.58 14.15
N PHE A 251 4.77 19.08 14.00
CA PHE A 251 4.51 20.51 13.88
C PHE A 251 3.21 20.87 14.61
N GLY A 252 3.33 21.75 15.61
CA GLY A 252 2.17 22.22 16.38
C GLY A 252 1.49 21.09 17.15
N SER A 253 0.28 20.72 16.72
CA SER A 253 -0.56 19.69 17.32
C SER A 253 -0.59 18.39 16.53
N PHE A 254 0.33 18.18 15.59
CA PHE A 254 0.36 17.01 14.72
C PHE A 254 1.74 16.35 14.75
N VAL A 255 1.73 15.02 14.87
CA VAL A 255 2.90 14.16 14.69
C VAL A 255 2.58 13.08 13.67
N GLU A 256 3.54 12.77 12.83
CA GLU A 256 3.50 11.68 11.87
C GLU A 256 4.77 10.85 11.92
N MET A 257 4.63 9.57 11.63
CA MET A 257 5.68 8.58 11.74
C MET A 257 5.55 7.58 10.60
N ARG A 258 6.67 6.95 10.25
CA ARG A 258 6.68 5.78 9.37
C ARG A 258 7.42 4.61 10.01
N ILE A 259 7.02 3.41 9.64
CA ILE A 259 7.69 2.16 10.01
C ILE A 259 7.88 1.36 8.72
N ALA A 260 9.10 0.90 8.47
CA ALA A 260 9.35 0.07 7.31
C ALA A 260 8.64 -1.28 7.47
N TRP A 261 7.97 -1.76 6.41
CA TRP A 261 7.34 -3.08 6.42
C TRP A 261 8.32 -4.19 6.77
N ALA A 262 9.56 -4.07 6.30
CA ALA A 262 10.63 -5.02 6.57
C ALA A 262 10.97 -5.15 8.07
N ASP A 263 10.85 -4.06 8.85
CA ASP A 263 11.12 -4.07 10.29
C ASP A 263 10.04 -4.82 11.08
N ILE A 264 8.83 -4.92 10.54
CA ILE A 264 7.70 -5.65 11.11
C ILE A 264 7.37 -6.93 10.33
N GLU A 265 8.34 -7.45 9.58
CA GLU A 265 8.32 -8.73 8.86
C GLU A 265 7.35 -8.82 7.66
N ASN A 266 7.00 -7.68 7.04
CA ASN A 266 6.15 -7.57 5.84
C ASN A 266 4.81 -8.34 5.97
N PRO A 267 3.94 -7.94 6.91
CA PRO A 267 2.68 -8.64 7.09
C PRO A 267 1.72 -8.35 5.93
N ASP A 268 0.95 -9.36 5.50
CA ASP A 268 -0.18 -9.15 4.58
C ASP A 268 -1.39 -8.53 5.30
N LEU A 269 -1.52 -8.80 6.60
CA LEU A 269 -2.54 -8.27 7.49
C LEU A 269 -1.90 -7.54 8.66
N LEU A 270 -2.21 -6.26 8.85
CA LEU A 270 -1.73 -5.46 9.96
C LEU A 270 -2.84 -5.24 11.00
N ASP A 271 -2.72 -5.89 12.15
CA ASP A 271 -3.48 -5.51 13.34
C ASP A 271 -2.87 -4.24 13.96
N LEU A 272 -3.66 -3.21 14.18
CA LEU A 272 -3.21 -1.90 14.66
C LEU A 272 -4.17 -1.33 15.70
N HIS A 273 -3.57 -0.77 16.76
CA HIS A 273 -4.24 0.11 17.70
C HIS A 273 -3.36 1.33 17.99
N LEU A 274 -3.96 2.51 18.01
CA LEU A 274 -3.27 3.76 18.35
C LEU A 274 -3.87 4.36 19.63
N GLY A 275 -3.05 5.11 20.37
CA GLY A 275 -3.55 5.86 21.52
C GLY A 275 -2.56 6.87 22.06
N MET A 276 -3.04 7.72 22.96
CA MET A 276 -2.20 8.60 23.76
C MET A 276 -2.24 8.17 25.23
N LEU A 277 -1.13 8.35 25.93
CA LEU A 277 -1.07 8.12 27.37
C LEU A 277 -0.15 9.09 28.10
N ARG A 278 -0.39 9.25 29.40
CA ARG A 278 0.45 9.99 30.33
C ARG A 278 1.12 9.04 31.32
N GLU A 279 2.45 9.07 31.36
CA GLU A 279 3.27 8.26 32.25
C GLU A 279 3.75 9.08 33.47
N GLN A 280 2.82 9.75 34.17
CA GLN A 280 3.15 10.55 35.34
C GLN A 280 2.57 9.90 36.59
N ALA A 281 3.41 9.59 37.58
CA ALA A 281 2.96 9.02 38.85
C ALA A 281 1.85 9.85 39.52
N PHE A 282 0.76 9.18 39.89
CA PHE A 282 -0.47 9.75 40.47
C PHE A 282 -1.30 10.62 39.52
N ASN A 283 -0.96 10.65 38.24
CA ASN A 283 -1.66 11.40 37.20
C ASN A 283 -1.64 10.63 35.88
N GLU A 284 -1.62 9.31 35.95
CA GLU A 284 -1.63 8.45 34.78
C GLU A 284 -3.02 8.43 34.12
N SER A 285 -3.03 8.44 32.78
CA SER A 285 -4.26 8.34 31.99
C SER A 285 -3.94 7.85 30.58
N CYS A 286 -4.92 7.28 29.90
CA CYS A 286 -4.95 6.96 28.48
C CYS A 286 -6.15 7.65 27.83
N TRP A 287 -6.00 8.09 26.58
CA TRP A 287 -7.04 8.77 25.79
C TRP A 287 -6.75 8.62 24.29
N ALA A 288 -7.59 9.21 23.45
CA ALA A 288 -7.45 9.23 21.99
C ALA A 288 -7.29 7.82 21.36
N ALA A 289 -8.07 6.85 21.84
CA ALA A 289 -8.05 5.49 21.31
C ALA A 289 -8.40 5.48 19.83
N VAL A 290 -7.69 4.69 19.03
CA VAL A 290 -8.05 4.34 17.64
C VAL A 290 -8.00 2.81 17.56
N PRO A 291 -9.14 2.12 17.41
CA PRO A 291 -10.51 2.64 17.20
C PRO A 291 -11.08 3.45 18.38
N GLY A 292 -11.91 4.45 18.08
CA GLY A 292 -12.51 5.33 19.10
C GLY A 292 -13.45 4.64 20.10
N GLY A 293 -13.93 3.43 19.79
CA GLY A 293 -14.73 2.61 20.70
C GLY A 293 -13.91 1.71 21.62
N SER A 294 -12.58 1.62 21.41
CA SER A 294 -11.73 0.64 22.07
C SER A 294 -11.62 0.80 23.59
N TYR A 295 -11.73 2.02 24.11
CA TYR A 295 -11.80 2.24 25.55
C TYR A 295 -12.40 3.60 25.89
N SER A 296 -12.84 3.75 27.14
CA SER A 296 -13.14 5.07 27.72
C SER A 296 -11.87 5.70 28.26
N ASP A 297 -11.67 6.99 27.97
CA ASP A 297 -10.53 7.75 28.48
C ASP A 297 -10.44 7.66 30.01
N GLY A 298 -9.26 7.36 30.52
CA GLY A 298 -9.05 7.19 31.95
C GLY A 298 -7.79 6.42 32.31
N TYR A 299 -7.69 6.03 33.58
CA TYR A 299 -6.57 5.28 34.13
C TYR A 299 -6.67 3.80 33.75
N ASP A 300 -5.62 3.27 33.14
CA ASP A 300 -5.39 1.84 32.90
C ASP A 300 -6.57 1.10 32.23
N PRO A 301 -7.07 1.57 31.07
CA PRO A 301 -8.11 0.85 30.36
C PRO A 301 -7.55 -0.39 29.67
N ASP A 302 -8.32 -1.49 29.71
CA ASP A 302 -8.16 -2.59 28.79
C ASP A 302 -8.74 -2.21 27.42
N TYR A 303 -8.06 -2.63 26.36
CA TYR A 303 -8.43 -2.29 24.99
C TYR A 303 -9.39 -3.36 24.46
N SER A 304 -10.49 -2.95 23.83
CA SER A 304 -11.52 -3.87 23.36
C SER A 304 -11.67 -3.98 21.85
N GLU A 305 -11.08 -3.07 21.07
CA GLU A 305 -11.21 -3.04 19.61
C GLU A 305 -9.85 -2.77 18.96
N PHE A 306 -9.68 -3.18 17.72
CA PHE A 306 -8.51 -2.84 16.88
C PHE A 306 -8.91 -2.78 15.41
N TYR A 307 -8.05 -2.24 14.56
CA TYR A 307 -8.20 -2.38 13.11
C TYR A 307 -7.31 -3.51 12.60
N GLN A 308 -7.83 -4.35 11.70
CA GLN A 308 -7.02 -5.26 10.88
C GLN A 308 -7.06 -4.74 9.45
N PHE A 309 -5.92 -4.29 8.94
CA PHE A 309 -5.79 -3.80 7.57
C PHE A 309 -5.27 -4.89 6.64
N ASP A 310 -5.95 -5.11 5.52
CA ASP A 310 -5.37 -5.85 4.38
C ASP A 310 -4.50 -4.89 3.57
N VAL A 311 -3.19 -4.94 3.81
CA VAL A 311 -2.24 -3.96 3.25
C VAL A 311 -1.89 -4.24 1.80
N LEU A 312 -2.27 -5.41 1.28
CA LEU A 312 -2.17 -5.77 -0.13
C LEU A 312 -3.51 -5.55 -0.87
N GLY A 313 -4.59 -5.29 -0.14
CA GLY A 313 -5.93 -5.07 -0.69
C GLY A 313 -6.17 -3.67 -1.25
N SER A 314 -7.33 -3.50 -1.87
CA SER A 314 -7.81 -2.23 -2.44
C SER A 314 -8.79 -1.49 -1.52
N THR A 315 -8.99 -1.96 -0.29
CA THR A 315 -9.87 -1.31 0.69
C THR A 315 -9.18 -0.09 1.28
N LEU A 316 -9.85 1.06 1.26
CA LEU A 316 -9.32 2.29 1.86
C LEU A 316 -9.15 2.13 3.38
N PRO A 317 -8.19 2.82 4.03
CA PRO A 317 -7.96 2.68 5.46
C PRO A 317 -9.24 2.91 6.29
N SER A 318 -9.97 4.01 6.03
CA SER A 318 -11.20 4.35 6.78
C SER A 318 -12.40 3.43 6.51
N ASP A 319 -12.36 2.61 5.46
CA ASP A 319 -13.44 1.67 5.12
C ASP A 319 -13.33 0.35 5.89
N HIS A 320 -12.21 0.11 6.57
CA HIS A 320 -12.07 -1.01 7.49
C HIS A 320 -12.93 -0.79 8.74
N LEU A 321 -13.57 -1.85 9.22
CA LEU A 321 -14.36 -1.82 10.44
C LEU A 321 -13.51 -2.28 11.63
N PRO A 322 -13.66 -1.67 12.81
CA PRO A 322 -13.07 -2.19 14.04
C PRO A 322 -13.52 -3.63 14.31
N MET A 323 -12.59 -4.45 14.80
CA MET A 323 -12.82 -5.83 15.23
C MET A 323 -13.02 -5.96 16.73
#